data_AF-A0A7S8FHS8-F1
#
_entry.id   AF-A0A7S8FHS8-F1
#
_cell.length_a   1.000
_cell.length_b   1.000
_cell.length_c   1.000
_cell.angle_alpha   90.00
_cell.angle_beta   90.00
_cell.angle_gamma   90.00
#
_symmetry.space_group_name_H-M   'P 1'
#
loop_
_entity.id
_entity.type
_entity.pdbx_description
1 polymer ?
#
loop_
_entity_poly.entity_id
_entity_poly.type
_entity_poly.pdbx_seq_one_letter_code
_entity_poly.pdbx_strand_id
1 'polypeptide(L)'
;MNTYRKSDGFSLIEVMVAMMISGIALMGTLGAVEITSRYAQQGGLSNKALELAQARLEVKRSIRWQFLLEDDLDHDGTPDSFMVDDGQGADVLAGDGIYTAMCERDGITIVWTIEGEPQKPLHTSGLVTIRAVASYSSRGGQAREVHVATIRANPSYVGRR
;
A
#
# COMPACT_ATOMS: atom_id res chain seq x y z
N MET A 1 -33.30 39.18 -58.29
CA MET A 1 -32.66 38.13 -57.47
C MET A 1 -31.20 38.53 -57.29
N ASN A 2 -30.83 39.09 -56.13
CA ASN A 2 -29.43 39.16 -55.71
C ASN A 2 -29.42 39.31 -54.19
N THR A 3 -29.05 38.23 -53.52
CA THR A 3 -28.94 38.09 -52.06
C THR A 3 -27.71 38.83 -51.58
N TYR A 4 -27.89 39.94 -50.86
CA TYR A 4 -26.81 40.58 -50.09
C TYR A 4 -26.35 39.61 -49.00
N ARG A 5 -25.19 38.99 -49.18
CA ARG A 5 -24.50 38.21 -48.15
C ARG A 5 -23.81 39.21 -47.22
N LYS A 6 -24.40 39.49 -46.05
CA LYS A 6 -23.74 40.26 -44.99
C LYS A 6 -22.55 39.45 -44.50
N SER A 7 -21.34 39.89 -44.84
CA SER A 7 -20.11 39.45 -44.18
C SER A 7 -19.96 40.30 -42.91
N ASP A 8 -20.62 39.91 -41.83
CA ASP A 8 -20.35 40.51 -40.51
C ASP A 8 -18.94 40.06 -40.08
N GLY A 9 -18.00 41.00 -40.09
CA GLY A 9 -16.66 40.78 -39.55
C GLY A 9 -16.69 40.84 -38.02
N PHE A 10 -15.83 40.06 -37.37
CA PHE A 10 -15.72 40.06 -35.91
C PHE A 10 -15.29 41.44 -35.39
N SER A 11 -16.01 41.95 -34.39
CA SER A 11 -15.62 43.17 -33.68
C SER A 11 -14.42 42.90 -32.77
N LEU A 12 -13.55 43.90 -32.58
CA LEU A 12 -12.42 43.82 -31.64
C LEU A 12 -12.87 43.39 -30.23
N ILE A 13 -14.02 43.92 -29.78
CA ILE A 13 -14.62 43.58 -28.48
C ILE A 13 -14.99 42.10 -28.40
N GLU A 14 -15.52 41.53 -29.48
CA GLU A 14 -15.93 40.15 -29.55
C GLU A 14 -14.73 39.19 -29.43
N VAL A 15 -13.63 39.54 -30.09
CA VAL A 15 -12.36 38.81 -30.01
C VAL A 15 -11.74 38.93 -28.61
N MET A 16 -11.82 40.10 -27.96
CA MET A 16 -11.37 40.27 -26.58
C MET A 16 -12.18 39.44 -25.59
N VAL A 17 -13.51 39.42 -25.74
CA VAL A 17 -14.41 38.62 -24.89
C VAL A 17 -14.16 37.13 -25.11
N ALA A 18 -14.00 36.70 -26.37
CA ALA A 18 -13.70 35.31 -26.70
C ALA A 18 -12.39 34.86 -26.04
N MET A 19 -11.32 35.65 -26.17
CA MET A 19 -10.04 35.35 -25.52
C MET A 19 -10.13 35.31 -24.00
N MET A 20 -10.91 36.20 -23.38
CA MET A 20 -11.13 36.21 -21.92
C MET A 20 -11.82 34.92 -21.46
N ILE A 21 -12.92 34.54 -22.13
CA ILE A 21 -13.67 33.32 -21.81
C ILE A 21 -12.79 32.08 -22.04
N SER A 22 -12.06 32.03 -23.16
CA SER A 22 -11.12 30.95 -23.45
C SER A 22 -10.01 30.84 -22.40
N GLY A 23 -9.46 31.96 -21.93
CA GLY A 23 -8.43 31.97 -20.89
C GLY A 23 -8.93 31.39 -19.57
N ILE A 24 -10.12 31.79 -19.12
CA ILE A 24 -10.73 31.25 -17.90
C ILE A 24 -11.04 29.75 -18.06
N ALA A 25 -11.59 29.35 -19.21
CA ALA A 25 -11.89 27.95 -19.51
C ALA A 25 -10.63 27.09 -19.51
N LEU A 26 -9.54 27.55 -20.11
CA LEU A 26 -8.26 26.83 -20.15
C LEU A 26 -7.61 26.71 -18.76
N MET A 27 -7.65 27.76 -17.95
CA MET A 27 -7.16 27.68 -16.56
C MET A 27 -8.00 26.70 -15.73
N GLY A 28 -9.33 26.72 -15.90
CA GLY A 28 -10.22 25.79 -15.20
C GLY A 28 -9.96 24.33 -15.57
N THR A 29 -9.75 24.01 -16.85
CA THR A 29 -9.48 22.64 -17.30
C THR A 29 -8.11 22.14 -16.84
N LEU A 30 -7.06 22.97 -16.92
CA LEU A 30 -5.73 22.60 -16.43
C LEU A 30 -5.72 22.35 -14.92
N GLY A 31 -6.41 23.20 -14.14
CA GLY A 31 -6.55 23.00 -12.70
C GLY A 31 -7.28 21.69 -12.36
N ALA A 32 -8.36 21.37 -13.07
CA ALA A 32 -9.10 20.11 -12.88
C ALA A 32 -8.25 18.87 -13.23
N VAL A 33 -7.49 18.92 -14.33
CA VAL A 33 -6.58 17.84 -14.74
C VAL A 33 -5.47 17.63 -13.71
N GLU A 34 -4.87 18.71 -13.21
CA GLU A 34 -3.83 18.63 -12.20
C GLU A 34 -4.37 17.99 -10.91
N ILE A 35 -5.51 18.46 -10.41
CA ILE A 35 -6.15 17.89 -9.21
C ILE A 35 -6.46 16.41 -9.42
N THR A 36 -7.02 16.04 -10.56
CA THR A 36 -7.37 14.65 -10.88
C THR A 36 -6.13 13.76 -10.95
N SER A 37 -5.06 14.24 -11.58
CA SER A 37 -3.79 13.50 -11.66
C SER A 37 -3.19 13.23 -10.28
N ARG A 38 -3.29 14.20 -9.36
CA ARG A 38 -2.81 14.07 -7.98
C ARG A 38 -3.58 12.98 -7.23
N TYR A 39 -4.91 12.99 -7.33
CA TYR A 39 -5.75 11.96 -6.69
C TYR A 39 -5.53 10.57 -7.30
N ALA A 40 -5.36 10.47 -8.62
CA ALA A 40 -5.10 9.19 -9.29
C ALA A 40 -3.75 8.58 -8.86
N GLN A 41 -2.69 9.39 -8.78
CA GLN A 41 -1.36 8.93 -8.34
C GLN A 41 -1.38 8.48 -6.87
N GLN A 42 -2.03 9.24 -5.99
CA GLN A 42 -2.15 8.88 -4.57
C GLN A 42 -3.00 7.61 -4.38
N GLY A 43 -4.10 7.47 -5.13
CA GLY A 43 -4.91 6.25 -5.14
C GLY A 43 -4.11 5.04 -5.63
N GLY A 44 -3.24 5.21 -6.63
CA GLY A 44 -2.35 4.17 -7.14
C GLY A 44 -1.40 3.62 -6.08
N LEU A 45 -0.71 4.50 -5.32
CA LEU A 45 0.20 4.07 -4.25
C LEU A 45 -0.55 3.38 -3.11
N SER A 46 -1.71 3.89 -2.70
CA SER A 46 -2.51 3.28 -1.64
C SER A 46 -2.99 1.87 -2.02
N ASN A 47 -3.46 1.69 -3.26
CA ASN A 47 -3.90 0.39 -3.75
C ASN A 47 -2.72 -0.58 -3.84
N LYS A 48 -1.57 -0.13 -4.33
CA LYS A 48 -0.36 -0.95 -4.40
C LYS A 48 0.14 -1.36 -3.02
N ALA A 49 0.11 -0.45 -2.04
CA ALA A 49 0.47 -0.76 -0.66
C ALA A 49 -0.47 -1.83 -0.06
N LEU A 50 -1.77 -1.70 -0.32
CA LEU A 50 -2.76 -2.70 0.10
C LEU A 50 -2.51 -4.06 -0.58
N GLU A 51 -2.30 -4.07 -1.89
CA GLU A 51 -2.03 -5.28 -2.66
C GLU A 51 -0.79 -6.00 -2.13
N LEU A 52 0.30 -5.28 -1.87
CA LEU A 52 1.52 -5.85 -1.32
C LEU A 52 1.33 -6.40 0.09
N ALA A 53 0.62 -5.67 0.96
CA ALA A 53 0.32 -6.13 2.32
C ALA A 53 -0.58 -7.38 2.31
N GLN A 54 -1.61 -7.40 1.45
CA GLN A 54 -2.49 -8.55 1.26
C GLN A 54 -1.74 -9.75 0.68
N ALA A 55 -0.92 -9.56 -0.35
CA ALA A 55 -0.09 -10.61 -0.92
C ALA A 55 0.81 -11.22 0.16
N ARG A 56 1.39 -10.39 1.02
CA ARG A 56 2.24 -10.88 2.12
C ARG A 56 1.46 -11.73 3.12
N LEU A 57 0.26 -11.29 3.47
CA LEU A 57 -0.64 -12.02 4.35
C LEU A 57 -1.07 -13.36 3.73
N GLU A 58 -1.42 -13.39 2.44
CA GLU A 58 -1.81 -14.62 1.75
C GLU A 58 -0.66 -15.64 1.67
N VAL A 59 0.57 -15.19 1.40
CA VAL A 59 1.76 -16.05 1.45
C VAL A 59 1.87 -16.71 2.82
N LYS A 60 1.86 -15.93 3.92
CA LYS A 60 1.96 -16.47 5.28
C LYS A 60 0.79 -17.37 5.68
N ARG A 61 -0.40 -17.16 5.13
CA ARG A 61 -1.55 -18.07 5.32
C ARG A 61 -1.35 -19.42 4.65
N SER A 62 -0.68 -19.46 3.50
CA SER A 62 -0.49 -20.67 2.70
C SER A 62 0.67 -21.56 3.18
N ILE A 63 1.69 -20.96 3.80
CA ILE A 63 2.90 -21.68 4.25
C ILE A 63 2.56 -22.69 5.37
N ARG A 64 3.29 -23.80 5.48
CA ARG A 64 3.09 -24.77 6.58
C ARG A 64 3.54 -24.18 7.92
N TRP A 65 2.90 -24.59 9.02
CA TRP A 65 3.17 -24.01 10.35
C TRP A 65 4.64 -24.01 10.73
N GLN A 66 5.37 -25.09 10.44
CA GLN A 66 6.80 -25.22 10.76
C GLN A 66 7.72 -24.22 10.04
N PHE A 67 7.26 -23.66 8.91
CA PHE A 67 8.02 -22.72 8.08
C PHE A 67 7.45 -21.30 8.19
N LEU A 68 6.57 -21.04 9.15
CA LEU A 68 5.86 -19.76 9.25
C LEU A 68 6.81 -18.57 9.43
N LEU A 69 7.99 -18.79 10.04
CA LEU A 69 9.03 -17.79 10.23
C LEU A 69 10.02 -17.69 9.07
N GLU A 70 9.91 -18.57 8.09
CA GLU A 70 10.76 -18.57 6.91
C GLU A 70 10.07 -17.78 5.80
N ASP A 71 10.87 -17.10 4.99
CA ASP A 71 10.40 -16.25 3.92
C ASP A 71 11.26 -16.43 2.68
N ASP A 72 10.68 -17.13 1.71
CA ASP A 72 11.12 -17.21 0.33
C ASP A 72 10.43 -16.08 -0.45
N LEU A 73 11.16 -14.99 -0.70
CA LEU A 73 10.63 -13.77 -1.30
C LEU A 73 10.60 -13.89 -2.83
N ASP A 74 11.56 -14.60 -3.42
CA ASP A 74 11.69 -14.79 -4.86
C ASP A 74 11.00 -16.06 -5.40
N HIS A 75 10.50 -16.91 -4.50
CA HIS A 75 9.78 -18.16 -4.77
C HIS A 75 10.67 -19.24 -5.43
N ASP A 76 11.97 -19.23 -5.17
CA ASP A 76 12.91 -20.23 -5.71
C ASP A 76 12.96 -21.54 -4.89
N GLY A 77 12.26 -21.58 -3.75
CA GLY A 77 12.21 -22.71 -2.82
C GLY A 77 13.22 -22.60 -1.66
N THR A 78 14.03 -21.54 -1.62
CA THR A 78 15.02 -21.25 -0.59
C THR A 78 14.56 -20.06 0.25
N PRO A 79 14.65 -20.13 1.59
CA PRO A 79 14.37 -18.95 2.41
C PRO A 79 15.39 -17.84 2.18
N ASP A 80 14.91 -16.68 1.72
CA ASP A 80 15.67 -15.43 1.59
C ASP A 80 15.83 -14.71 2.93
N SER A 81 14.83 -14.85 3.81
CA SER A 81 14.80 -14.16 5.09
C SER A 81 14.15 -15.00 6.17
N PHE A 82 14.57 -14.73 7.41
CA PHE A 82 14.02 -15.34 8.62
C PHE A 82 13.44 -14.24 9.49
N MET A 83 12.22 -14.46 9.98
CA MET A 83 11.60 -13.58 10.95
C MET A 83 12.23 -13.81 12.32
N VAL A 84 12.67 -12.73 12.95
CA VAL A 84 13.41 -12.75 14.21
C VAL A 84 12.68 -11.97 15.28
N ASP A 85 12.92 -12.38 16.52
CA ASP A 85 12.47 -11.76 17.77
C ASP A 85 13.76 -11.39 18.55
N ASP A 86 14.43 -10.34 18.10
CA ASP A 86 15.79 -9.92 18.49
C ASP A 86 15.89 -8.47 18.97
N GLY A 87 14.77 -7.73 18.96
CA GLY A 87 14.68 -6.32 19.30
C GLY A 87 15.41 -5.40 18.32
N GLN A 88 15.63 -5.82 17.07
CA GLN A 88 16.31 -5.04 16.04
C GLN A 88 15.42 -4.73 14.84
N GLY A 89 15.75 -3.64 14.15
CA GLY A 89 15.08 -3.24 12.91
C GLY A 89 13.61 -2.92 13.15
N ALA A 90 12.73 -3.75 12.59
CA ALA A 90 11.29 -3.61 12.75
C ALA A 90 10.74 -4.31 14.01
N ASP A 91 11.56 -5.13 14.67
CA ASP A 91 11.25 -5.67 15.98
C ASP A 91 11.69 -4.69 17.09
N VAL A 92 10.78 -4.38 18.01
CA VAL A 92 10.97 -3.34 19.03
C VAL A 92 11.50 -3.93 20.33
N LEU A 93 11.19 -5.19 20.64
CA LEU A 93 11.51 -5.79 21.93
C LEU A 93 11.85 -7.28 21.79
N ALA A 94 13.11 -7.61 22.08
CA ALA A 94 13.57 -9.00 22.03
C ALA A 94 12.90 -9.90 23.09
N GLY A 95 12.51 -11.09 22.66
CA GLY A 95 11.97 -12.17 23.48
C GLY A 95 10.51 -11.99 23.89
N ASP A 96 9.75 -11.11 23.23
CA ASP A 96 8.34 -10.87 23.54
C ASP A 96 7.37 -11.84 22.81
N GLY A 97 7.91 -12.67 21.90
CA GLY A 97 7.15 -13.60 21.09
C GLY A 97 6.56 -12.97 19.82
N ILE A 98 7.02 -11.78 19.46
CA ILE A 98 6.66 -11.05 18.24
C ILE A 98 7.82 -11.16 17.25
N TYR A 99 7.60 -11.96 16.22
CA TYR A 99 8.59 -12.18 15.19
C TYR A 99 8.32 -11.21 14.06
N THR A 100 9.33 -10.49 13.59
CA THR A 100 9.16 -9.46 12.56
C THR A 100 10.16 -9.66 11.43
N ALA A 101 9.74 -9.30 10.22
CA ALA A 101 10.64 -9.07 9.09
C ALA A 101 10.10 -7.95 8.21
N MET A 102 10.97 -7.42 7.35
CA MET A 102 10.64 -6.31 6.47
C MET A 102 11.27 -6.45 5.09
N CYS A 103 10.65 -5.84 4.09
CA CYS A 103 11.26 -5.61 2.79
C CYS A 103 10.79 -4.28 2.20
N GLU A 104 11.57 -3.74 1.28
CA GLU A 104 11.20 -2.56 0.52
C GLU A 104 10.94 -2.93 -0.94
N ARG A 105 9.81 -2.49 -1.49
CA ARG A 105 9.44 -2.72 -2.89
C ARG A 105 8.77 -1.48 -3.47
N ASP A 106 9.35 -0.93 -4.53
CA ASP A 106 8.82 0.23 -5.25
C ASP A 106 8.55 1.47 -4.37
N GLY A 107 9.41 1.73 -3.38
CA GLY A 107 9.26 2.84 -2.43
C GLY A 107 8.18 2.61 -1.36
N ILE A 108 7.69 1.37 -1.22
CA ILE A 108 6.78 0.93 -0.18
C ILE A 108 7.57 -0.02 0.73
N THR A 109 7.65 0.30 2.01
CA THR A 109 8.22 -0.60 3.02
C THR A 109 7.12 -1.48 3.57
N ILE A 110 7.31 -2.80 3.52
CA ILE A 110 6.35 -3.77 4.04
C ILE A 110 7.01 -4.39 5.27
N VAL A 111 6.37 -4.27 6.41
CA VAL A 111 6.72 -4.97 7.64
C VAL A 111 5.65 -6.02 7.88
N TRP A 112 6.04 -7.26 8.15
CA TRP A 112 5.09 -8.28 8.58
C TRP A 112 5.55 -8.90 9.89
N THR A 113 4.55 -9.24 10.69
CA THR A 113 4.71 -9.62 12.07
C THR A 113 3.89 -10.86 12.34
N ILE A 114 4.47 -11.79 13.09
CA ILE A 114 3.78 -12.96 13.63
C ILE A 114 3.84 -12.86 15.14
N GLU A 115 2.67 -12.74 15.75
CA GLU A 115 2.49 -12.65 17.19
C GLU A 115 1.81 -13.94 17.67
N GLY A 116 2.50 -14.68 18.54
CA GLY A 116 1.91 -15.80 19.27
C GLY A 116 1.08 -15.33 20.46
N GLU A 117 0.58 -16.28 21.26
CA GLU A 117 0.09 -15.92 22.61
C GLU A 117 1.21 -15.24 23.41
N PRO A 118 0.92 -14.17 24.18
CA PRO A 118 1.94 -13.44 24.91
C PRO A 118 2.85 -14.35 25.75
N GLN A 119 4.16 -14.12 25.67
CA GLN A 119 5.21 -14.85 26.41
C GLN A 119 5.32 -16.35 26.05
N LYS A 120 4.80 -16.78 24.91
CA LYS A 120 4.93 -18.15 24.43
C LYS A 120 5.64 -18.21 23.08
N PRO A 121 6.65 -19.08 22.92
CA PRO A 121 7.22 -19.37 21.61
C PRO A 121 6.14 -19.91 20.66
N LEU A 122 6.26 -19.58 19.38
CA LEU A 122 5.27 -19.93 18.34
C LEU A 122 4.92 -21.42 18.26
N HIS A 123 5.87 -22.31 18.52
CA HIS A 123 5.63 -23.75 18.50
C HIS A 123 4.68 -24.24 19.60
N THR A 124 4.44 -23.42 20.64
CA THR A 124 3.51 -23.72 21.74
C THR A 124 2.19 -22.95 21.67
N SER A 125 2.07 -21.98 20.75
CA SER A 125 0.86 -21.18 20.58
C SER A 125 -0.21 -21.95 19.80
N GLY A 126 -1.46 -21.92 20.27
CA GLY A 126 -2.60 -22.49 19.57
C GLY A 126 -3.13 -21.59 18.45
N LEU A 127 -2.88 -20.29 18.56
CA LEU A 127 -3.26 -19.25 17.61
C LEU A 127 -2.09 -18.30 17.41
N VAL A 128 -2.00 -17.72 16.22
CA VAL A 128 -1.10 -16.63 15.90
C VAL A 128 -1.86 -15.53 15.17
N THR A 129 -1.50 -14.29 15.44
CA THR A 129 -1.90 -13.14 14.63
C THR A 129 -0.80 -12.87 13.62
N ILE A 130 -1.17 -12.87 12.34
CA ILE A 130 -0.29 -12.49 11.23
C ILE A 130 -0.73 -11.09 10.82
N ARG A 131 0.19 -10.13 10.90
CA ARG A 131 -0.03 -8.74 10.50
C ARG A 131 0.93 -8.37 9.38
N ALA A 132 0.46 -7.60 8.41
CA ALA A 132 1.31 -6.94 7.44
C ALA A 132 0.95 -5.45 7.39
N VAL A 133 1.97 -4.61 7.44
CA VAL A 133 1.88 -3.15 7.41
C VAL A 133 2.72 -2.66 6.25
N ALA A 134 2.07 -2.04 5.27
CA ALA A 134 2.75 -1.38 4.16
C ALA A 134 2.77 0.13 4.39
N SER A 135 3.96 0.72 4.51
CA SER A 135 4.18 2.14 4.69
C SER A 135 4.76 2.78 3.42
N TYR A 136 4.26 3.96 3.08
CA TYR A 136 4.70 4.72 1.91
C TYR A 136 4.62 6.22 2.17
N SER A 137 5.47 6.99 1.49
CA SER A 137 5.45 8.45 1.58
C SER A 137 4.45 9.03 0.58
N SER A 138 3.48 9.79 1.07
CA SER A 138 2.63 10.61 0.20
C SER A 138 3.37 11.89 -0.23
N ARG A 139 2.88 12.57 -1.28
CA ARG A 139 3.54 13.72 -1.95
C ARG A 139 3.65 15.01 -1.12
N GLY A 140 3.54 14.91 0.20
CA GLY A 140 3.82 15.96 1.20
C GLY A 140 4.70 15.48 2.34
N GLY A 141 5.43 14.36 2.17
CA GLY A 141 6.30 13.76 3.19
C GLY A 141 5.56 13.08 4.34
N GLN A 142 4.22 13.10 4.33
CA GLN A 142 3.43 12.36 5.31
C GLN A 142 3.50 10.86 5.00
N ALA A 143 4.02 10.10 5.95
CA ALA A 143 3.93 8.65 5.94
C ALA A 143 2.46 8.23 6.01
N ARG A 144 2.09 7.28 5.15
CA ARG A 144 0.80 6.61 5.14
C ARG A 144 1.04 5.13 5.29
N GLU A 145 0.13 4.48 6.01
CA GLU A 145 0.23 3.07 6.30
C GLU A 145 -1.07 2.36 5.93
N VAL A 146 -0.93 1.15 5.43
CA VAL A 146 -2.02 0.21 5.22
C VAL A 146 -1.76 -0.99 6.10
N HIS A 147 -2.74 -1.33 6.94
CA HIS A 147 -2.67 -2.42 7.89
C HIS A 147 -3.63 -3.52 7.47
N VAL A 148 -3.12 -4.75 7.35
CA VAL A 148 -3.94 -5.95 7.19
C VAL A 148 -3.51 -6.99 8.22
N ALA A 149 -4.48 -7.73 8.75
CA ALA A 149 -4.21 -8.75 9.74
C ALA A 149 -5.18 -9.93 9.60
N THR A 150 -4.72 -11.09 10.03
CA THR A 150 -5.52 -12.30 10.12
C THR A 150 -5.09 -13.13 11.32
N ILE A 151 -5.95 -14.06 11.74
CA ILE A 151 -5.65 -15.03 12.79
C ILE A 151 -5.56 -16.40 12.15
N ARG A 152 -4.53 -17.16 12.54
CA ARG A 152 -4.33 -18.53 12.07
C ARG A 152 -4.22 -19.47 13.25
N ALA A 153 -4.92 -20.60 13.18
CA ALA A 153 -4.81 -21.68 14.15
C ALA A 153 -3.63 -22.61 13.85
N ASN A 154 -2.96 -23.05 14.91
CA ASN A 154 -1.94 -24.08 14.84
C ASN A 154 -2.61 -25.46 14.67
N PRO A 155 -2.44 -26.14 13.52
CA PRO A 155 -3.09 -27.43 13.28
C PRO A 155 -2.54 -28.54 14.18
N SER A 156 -1.35 -28.36 14.77
CA SER A 156 -0.70 -29.35 15.62
C SER A 156 -0.92 -29.09 17.11
N TYR A 157 -1.68 -28.06 17.47
CA TYR A 157 -1.92 -27.73 18.87
C TYR A 157 -2.94 -28.68 19.51
N VAL A 158 -2.52 -29.36 20.57
CA VAL A 158 -3.33 -30.36 21.30
C VAL A 158 -3.84 -29.87 22.66
N GLY A 159 -3.64 -28.59 22.99
CA GLY A 159 -4.03 -28.02 24.29
C GLY A 159 -3.10 -28.41 25.45
N ARG A 160 -3.22 -27.72 26.58
CA ARG A 160 -2.71 -28.24 27.86
C ARG A 160 -3.65 -29.35 28.33
N ARG A 161 -3.09 -30.53 28.63
CA ARG A 161 -3.75 -31.54 29.47
C ARG A 161 -3.80 -31.06 30.91
#